data_AF-A0A2I0IPU8-F1
#
_entry.id   AF-A0A2I0IPU8-F1
#
_cell.length_a   1.000
_cell.length_b   1.000
_cell.length_c   1.000
_cell.angle_alpha   90.00
_cell.angle_beta   90.00
_cell.angle_gamma   90.00
#
_symmetry.space_group_name_H-M   'P 1'
#
loop_
_entity.id
_entity.type
_entity.pdbx_description
1 polymer ?
#
loop_
_entity_poly.entity_id
_entity_poly.type
_entity_poly.pdbx_seq_one_letter_code
_entity_poly.pdbx_strand_id
1 'polypeptide(L)'
;MASPASSAESSLLSKLESLVSSSGHGPDGAEDIHSLFSDHLRPFSDLYTAPNPRKSSKSATQQQQQQQQALIRSLAKQYLPFLNRSLSILPKLLSSPRPDQSPLFHTYRLCLRCLDSLSSQLSCKPYSIHLQRLRLIRCLESCTLYNESRDEGFAVLESLREIDLGGRRKGKANGRFLPDLKGAGEDKEFIILVVEIVVVLVKCLAMVQSKDGADYLRIIQLVEEAIPWFRVLDANTYEKLHRVLVTYLGKATLFLFAENKCFDADLVRSFSLASLAQYEESPLNDQTFKFARRMCSLLLSEPDERSSFILDIINRLSECGSPDGKVGRENDEIELIELVSYCASRCQNISYEFICTFAANIEAMACKKVQMPIDMILQLYAVGLYLSDAKVKPSGSTSSGGQEDGATLRFLYVNAHRLNVLSSLLGPLQSYFQIECKEIAHGQNDSCKDAESDTRKKKETYLPLYMNALKFLCQPLAELVNVERKQLLAGNEMGSAVTLLCAVQGALNQFCDVLLFHCRLVYKKE
;
A
#
# COMPACT_ATOMS: atom_id res chain seq x y z
N MET A 1 3.44 48.97 39.76
CA MET A 1 4.68 49.06 38.96
C MET A 1 4.88 47.71 38.28
N ALA A 2 4.65 47.64 36.97
CA ALA A 2 4.85 46.42 36.19
C ALA A 2 6.35 46.13 36.06
N SER A 3 6.75 44.88 36.24
CA SER A 3 8.14 44.44 36.04
C SER A 3 8.55 44.68 34.58
N PRO A 4 9.76 45.22 34.28
CA PRO A 4 10.22 45.49 32.92
C PRO A 4 10.21 44.24 32.01
N ALA A 5 10.25 43.03 32.58
CA ALA A 5 10.09 41.78 31.85
C ALA A 5 8.71 41.64 31.17
N SER A 6 7.63 42.12 31.81
CA SER A 6 6.27 41.96 31.25
C SER A 6 6.00 42.87 30.05
N SER A 7 6.76 43.96 29.90
CA SER A 7 6.63 44.90 28.76
C SER A 7 7.35 44.39 27.52
N ALA A 8 8.46 43.67 27.68
CA ALA A 8 9.17 43.03 26.57
C ALA A 8 8.40 41.80 26.07
N GLU A 9 7.90 40.97 26.98
CA GLU A 9 7.06 39.81 26.67
C GLU A 9 5.81 40.20 25.88
N SER A 10 5.08 41.23 26.34
CA SER A 10 3.88 41.71 25.65
C SER A 10 4.18 42.29 24.27
N SER A 11 5.32 42.96 24.10
CA SER A 11 5.77 43.48 22.80
C SER A 11 6.16 42.36 21.81
N LEU A 12 6.79 41.28 22.27
CA LEU A 12 7.13 40.15 21.41
C LEU A 12 5.88 39.36 20.99
N LEU A 13 4.96 39.16 21.93
CA LEU A 13 3.68 38.50 21.65
C LEU A 13 2.82 39.35 20.70
N SER A 14 2.78 40.67 20.88
CA SER A 14 2.04 41.56 19.97
C SER A 14 2.66 41.60 18.58
N LYS A 15 4.00 41.53 18.45
CA LYS A 15 4.67 41.36 17.15
C LYS A 15 4.24 40.04 16.49
N LEU A 16 4.25 38.91 17.20
CA LEU A 16 3.77 37.62 16.67
C LEU A 16 2.30 37.69 16.23
N GLU A 17 1.44 38.28 17.06
CA GLU A 17 0.01 38.44 16.76
C GLU A 17 -0.22 39.37 15.56
N SER A 18 0.53 40.48 15.46
CA SER A 18 0.45 41.38 14.31
C SER A 18 0.86 40.68 13.01
N LEU A 19 1.86 39.79 13.08
CA LEU A 19 2.26 39.01 11.92
C LEU A 19 1.16 38.06 11.50
N VAL A 20 0.42 37.45 12.44
CA VAL A 20 -0.74 36.61 12.10
C VAL A 20 -1.80 37.41 11.34
N SER A 21 -2.04 38.67 11.75
CA SER A 21 -3.02 39.56 11.11
C SER A 21 -2.55 40.17 9.78
N SER A 22 -1.25 40.32 9.55
CA SER A 22 -0.71 40.87 8.30
C SER A 22 -0.75 39.80 7.20
N SER A 23 -1.55 40.03 6.15
CA SER A 23 -1.65 39.17 4.97
C SER A 23 -0.40 39.31 4.08
N GLY A 24 0.55 38.38 4.21
CA GLY A 24 1.44 37.91 3.13
C GLY A 24 2.35 38.89 2.37
N HIS A 25 2.38 40.19 2.66
CA HIS A 25 3.23 41.16 1.95
C HIS A 25 4.02 42.02 2.94
N GLY A 26 5.29 41.65 3.13
CA GLY A 26 6.29 42.41 3.88
C GLY A 26 7.57 41.58 4.02
N PRO A 27 8.74 42.01 3.49
CA PRO A 27 9.96 41.20 3.52
C PRO A 27 10.69 41.15 4.87
N ASP A 28 10.41 42.03 5.84
CA ASP A 28 11.42 42.36 6.86
C ASP A 28 11.11 41.96 8.31
N GLY A 29 10.07 41.16 8.56
CA GLY A 29 9.59 40.90 9.94
C GLY A 29 10.06 39.59 10.59
N ALA A 30 10.41 38.56 9.82
CA ALA A 30 10.60 37.21 10.35
C ALA A 30 12.02 36.97 10.91
N GLU A 31 13.06 37.48 10.26
CA GLU A 31 14.44 37.36 10.75
C GLU A 31 14.64 38.10 12.08
N ASP A 32 14.08 39.31 12.22
CA ASP A 32 14.09 40.09 13.45
C ASP A 32 13.38 39.37 14.61
N ILE A 33 12.41 38.49 14.33
CA ILE A 33 11.71 37.76 15.40
C ILE A 33 12.60 36.71 16.03
N HIS A 34 13.38 35.98 15.24
CA HIS A 34 14.21 34.92 15.81
C HIS A 34 15.29 35.48 16.73
N SER A 35 15.97 36.55 16.31
CA SER A 35 16.97 37.25 17.13
C SER A 35 16.35 37.77 18.43
N LEU A 36 15.20 38.45 18.36
CA LEU A 36 14.50 38.98 19.53
C LEU A 36 14.05 37.89 20.51
N PHE A 37 13.56 36.75 20.01
CA PHE A 37 13.22 35.61 20.86
C PHE A 37 14.46 34.97 21.49
N SER A 38 15.54 34.84 20.73
CA SER A 38 16.82 34.33 21.22
C SER A 38 17.38 35.19 22.34
N ASP A 39 17.34 36.51 22.19
CA ASP A 39 17.79 37.46 23.21
C ASP A 39 16.93 37.38 24.47
N HIS A 40 15.60 37.31 24.30
CA HIS A 40 14.67 37.22 25.43
C HIS A 40 14.78 35.89 26.21
N LEU A 41 15.01 34.78 25.50
CA LEU A 41 15.14 33.43 26.07
C LEU A 41 16.58 33.07 26.44
N ARG A 42 17.54 34.00 26.31
CA ARG A 42 18.94 33.81 26.70
C ARG A 42 19.15 33.29 28.14
N PRO A 43 18.31 33.62 29.15
CA PRO A 43 18.46 33.03 30.49
C PRO A 43 18.34 31.50 30.54
N PHE A 44 17.78 30.86 29.51
CA PHE A 44 17.78 29.40 29.39
C PHE A 44 19.13 28.83 28.96
N SER A 45 20.03 29.64 28.38
CA SER A 45 21.38 29.24 27.99
C SER A 45 22.17 28.63 29.15
N ASP A 46 21.97 29.16 30.37
CA ASP A 46 22.64 28.72 31.59
C ASP A 46 22.24 27.29 32.01
N LEU A 47 21.07 26.81 31.58
CA LEU A 47 20.64 25.43 31.79
C LEU A 47 21.33 24.44 30.85
N TYR A 48 21.71 24.87 29.65
CA TYR A 48 22.36 24.01 28.65
C TYR A 48 23.87 23.92 28.85
N THR A 49 24.49 24.93 29.47
CA THR A 49 25.93 24.96 29.79
C THR A 49 26.26 24.30 31.13
N ALA A 50 25.25 24.04 31.97
CA ALA A 50 25.42 23.26 33.19
C ALA A 50 25.75 21.79 32.86
N PRO A 51 26.74 21.16 33.53
CA PRO A 51 27.15 19.80 33.24
C PRO A 51 25.97 18.83 33.39
N ASN A 52 25.71 18.07 32.32
CA ASN A 52 24.60 17.14 32.22
C ASN A 52 24.73 16.04 33.30
N PRO A 53 23.79 15.90 34.26
CA PRO A 53 23.91 14.92 35.35
C PRO A 53 23.84 13.47 34.87
N ARG A 54 23.45 13.23 33.60
CA ARG A 54 23.45 11.89 32.99
C ARG A 54 24.83 11.41 32.50
N LYS A 55 25.86 12.29 32.42
CA LYS A 55 27.20 11.94 31.89
C LYS A 55 28.38 12.30 32.79
N SER A 56 28.18 13.07 33.87
CA SER A 56 29.22 13.34 34.85
C SER A 56 29.06 12.46 36.09
N SER A 57 30.18 12.15 36.73
CA SER A 57 30.38 11.19 37.81
C SER A 57 29.35 11.24 38.94
N LYS A 58 29.31 10.18 39.75
CA LYS A 58 28.51 9.95 40.97
C LYS A 58 28.68 11.01 42.09
N SER A 59 28.92 12.29 41.76
CA SER A 59 29.29 13.36 42.68
C SER A 59 28.78 14.73 42.22
N ALA A 60 27.55 14.83 41.72
CA ALA A 60 26.86 16.12 41.78
C ALA A 60 26.47 16.37 43.24
N THR A 61 27.05 17.39 43.86
CA THR A 61 26.72 17.75 45.25
C THR A 61 25.22 18.02 45.34
N GLN A 62 24.51 17.52 46.37
CA GLN A 62 23.06 17.79 46.55
C GLN A 62 22.70 19.28 46.41
N GLN A 63 23.64 20.17 46.77
CA GLN A 63 23.53 21.62 46.59
C GLN A 63 23.44 22.06 45.12
N GLN A 64 24.18 21.45 44.20
CA GLN A 64 24.11 21.78 42.76
C GLN A 64 22.77 21.37 42.15
N GLN A 65 22.24 20.20 42.54
CA GLN A 65 20.91 19.78 42.10
C GLN A 65 19.81 20.69 42.65
N GLN A 66 19.91 21.12 43.91
CA GLN A 66 18.98 22.06 44.51
C GLN A 66 19.05 23.45 43.85
N GLN A 67 20.24 23.95 43.54
CA GLN A 67 20.43 25.22 42.83
C GLN A 67 19.86 25.16 41.41
N GLN A 68 20.12 24.08 40.68
CA GLN A 68 19.56 23.88 39.34
C GLN A 68 18.03 23.82 39.39
N GLN A 69 17.46 23.10 40.35
CA GLN A 69 16.00 23.00 40.49
C GLN A 69 15.37 24.33 40.93
N ALA A 70 16.05 25.14 41.74
CA ALA A 70 15.61 26.48 42.09
C ALA A 70 15.63 27.42 40.88
N LEU A 71 16.65 27.32 40.02
CA LEU A 71 16.76 28.07 38.77
C LEU A 71 15.65 27.68 37.79
N ILE A 72 15.39 26.38 37.60
CA ILE A 72 14.28 25.89 36.78
C ILE A 72 12.93 26.40 37.31
N ARG A 73 12.69 26.38 38.63
CA ARG A 73 11.47 26.95 39.24
C ARG A 73 11.31 28.44 38.96
N SER A 74 12.40 29.20 39.10
CA SER A 74 12.40 30.64 38.83
C SER A 74 12.06 30.93 37.37
N LEU A 75 12.73 30.24 36.44
CA LEU A 75 12.49 30.36 35.00
C LEU A 75 11.07 29.92 34.63
N ALA A 76 10.56 28.83 35.20
CA ALA A 76 9.19 28.38 34.98
C ALA A 76 8.17 29.44 35.42
N LYS A 77 8.35 30.03 36.61
CA LYS A 77 7.45 31.07 37.11
C LYS A 77 7.40 32.30 36.19
N GLN A 78 8.54 32.66 35.60
CA GLN A 78 8.66 33.84 34.76
C GLN A 78 8.20 33.58 33.32
N TYR A 79 8.69 32.52 32.67
CA TYR A 79 8.59 32.35 31.23
C TYR A 79 7.50 31.38 30.77
N LEU A 80 6.91 30.56 31.65
CA LEU A 80 5.90 29.58 31.24
C LEU A 80 4.66 30.23 30.58
N PRO A 81 4.10 31.35 31.07
CA PRO A 81 2.98 32.02 30.40
C PRO A 81 3.34 32.49 28.99
N PHE A 82 4.53 33.07 28.83
CA PHE A 82 5.06 33.52 27.54
C PHE A 82 5.22 32.35 26.58
N LEU A 83 5.92 31.29 26.98
CA LEU A 83 6.16 30.10 26.15
C LEU A 83 4.85 29.45 25.70
N ASN A 84 3.90 29.25 26.61
CA ASN A 84 2.59 28.68 26.28
C ASN A 84 1.82 29.56 25.27
N ARG A 85 1.89 30.89 25.43
CA ARG A 85 1.24 31.81 24.50
C ARG A 85 1.92 31.78 23.13
N SER A 86 3.25 31.83 23.06
CA SER A 86 4.00 31.73 21.81
C SER A 86 3.70 30.41 21.07
N LEU A 87 3.72 29.27 21.78
CA LEU A 87 3.42 27.95 21.22
C LEU A 87 1.95 27.79 20.77
N SER A 88 1.05 28.65 21.26
CA SER A 88 -0.35 28.71 20.77
C SER A 88 -0.53 29.56 19.51
N ILE A 89 0.39 30.51 19.26
CA ILE A 89 0.34 31.46 18.13
C ILE A 89 1.14 30.93 16.94
N LEU A 90 2.35 30.40 17.18
CA LEU A 90 3.28 29.97 16.14
C LEU A 90 2.69 28.95 15.15
N PRO A 91 1.92 27.92 15.57
CA PRO A 91 1.29 27.01 14.62
C PRO A 91 0.35 27.73 13.66
N LYS A 92 -0.46 28.68 14.17
CA LYS A 92 -1.41 29.46 13.36
C LYS A 92 -0.69 30.34 12.35
N LEU A 93 0.46 30.90 12.75
CA LEU A 93 1.30 31.73 11.90
C LEU A 93 1.90 30.93 10.75
N LEU A 94 2.37 29.71 11.04
CA LEU A 94 2.98 28.80 10.08
C LEU A 94 1.97 28.15 9.13
N SER A 95 0.70 28.04 9.53
CA SER A 95 -0.38 27.54 8.65
C SER A 95 -0.67 28.45 7.46
N SER A 96 -0.25 29.72 7.48
CA SER A 96 -0.43 30.66 6.38
C SER A 96 0.84 30.75 5.51
N PRO A 97 0.76 30.58 4.18
CA PRO A 97 1.93 30.61 3.31
C PRO A 97 2.62 31.99 3.35
N ARG A 98 3.93 31.99 3.58
CA ARG A 98 4.78 33.20 3.64
C ARG A 98 6.11 32.95 2.94
N PRO A 99 6.74 33.99 2.35
CA PRO A 99 8.13 33.91 1.95
C PRO A 99 9.01 33.68 3.20
N ASP A 100 9.94 32.74 3.08
CA ASP A 100 10.91 32.31 4.10
C ASP A 100 10.37 32.21 5.54
N GLN A 101 9.78 31.05 5.86
CA GLN A 101 9.30 30.74 7.22
C GLN A 101 10.40 30.16 8.13
N SER A 102 11.64 30.05 7.65
CA SER A 102 12.73 29.41 8.38
C SER A 102 12.96 30.04 9.76
N PRO A 103 12.99 31.38 9.93
CA PRO A 103 13.17 32.00 11.26
C PRO A 103 12.06 31.66 12.25
N LEU A 104 10.82 31.47 11.77
CA LEU A 104 9.67 31.09 12.59
C LEU A 104 9.78 29.65 13.07
N PHE A 105 10.25 28.73 12.23
CA PHE A 105 10.54 27.35 12.63
C PHE A 105 11.68 27.28 13.65
N HIS A 106 12.75 28.05 13.48
CA HIS A 106 13.82 28.16 14.48
C HIS A 106 13.30 28.70 15.82
N THR A 107 12.45 29.72 15.78
CA THR A 107 11.80 30.28 16.97
C THR A 107 10.89 29.27 17.66
N TYR A 108 10.12 28.49 16.89
CA TYR A 108 9.28 27.43 17.44
C TYR A 108 10.13 26.34 18.12
N ARG A 109 11.19 25.86 17.46
CA ARG A 109 12.14 24.91 18.05
C ARG A 109 12.78 25.45 19.33
N LEU A 110 13.16 26.73 19.36
CA LEU A 110 13.70 27.38 20.54
C LEU A 110 12.69 27.39 21.71
N CYS A 111 11.44 27.79 21.46
CA CYS A 111 10.38 27.77 22.46
C CYS A 111 10.13 26.35 23.01
N LEU A 112 10.14 25.33 22.14
CA LEU A 112 9.97 23.92 22.55
C LEU A 112 11.15 23.43 23.39
N ARG A 113 12.39 23.76 23.02
CA ARG A 113 13.59 23.42 23.81
C ARG A 113 13.56 24.07 25.19
N CYS A 114 13.18 25.35 25.26
CA CYS A 114 13.02 26.06 26.53
C CYS A 114 11.91 25.42 27.37
N LEU A 115 10.79 25.03 26.78
CA LEU A 115 9.73 24.32 27.49
C LEU A 115 10.19 22.95 28.02
N ASP A 116 10.96 22.18 27.23
CA ASP A 116 11.54 20.90 27.65
C ASP A 116 12.44 21.04 28.88
N SER A 117 13.23 22.12 28.94
CA SER A 117 14.10 22.41 30.09
C SER A 117 13.30 22.66 31.40
N LEU A 118 12.02 23.03 31.26
CA LEU A 118 11.08 23.27 32.37
C LEU A 118 10.19 22.06 32.67
N SER A 119 10.33 20.94 31.96
CA SER A 119 9.46 19.76 32.06
C SER A 119 9.20 19.31 33.50
N SER A 120 10.22 19.33 34.37
CA SER A 120 10.11 18.96 35.79
C SER A 120 9.17 19.84 36.63
N GLN A 121 8.78 21.02 36.13
CA GLN A 121 7.89 21.97 36.78
C GLN A 121 6.48 21.97 36.19
N LEU A 122 6.24 21.19 35.13
CA LEU A 122 4.94 21.08 34.51
C LEU A 122 4.11 20.03 35.26
N SER A 123 2.92 20.41 35.73
CA SER A 123 1.96 19.47 36.34
C SER A 123 1.14 18.69 35.31
N CYS A 124 1.68 18.49 34.10
CA CYS A 124 0.99 17.86 32.98
C CYS A 124 1.43 16.40 32.77
N LYS A 125 0.83 15.74 31.78
CA LYS A 125 1.22 14.38 31.42
C LYS A 125 2.69 14.38 30.95
N PRO A 126 3.44 13.29 31.18
CA PRO A 126 4.88 13.25 30.90
C PRO A 126 5.23 13.46 29.42
N TYR A 127 4.27 13.26 28.51
CA TYR A 127 4.42 13.45 27.07
C TYR A 127 3.76 14.73 26.53
N SER A 128 3.23 15.63 27.37
CA SER A 128 2.50 16.82 26.90
C SER A 128 3.34 17.75 26.01
N ILE A 129 4.67 17.78 26.20
CA ILE A 129 5.56 18.55 25.31
C ILE A 129 5.64 17.90 23.93
N HIS A 130 5.59 16.57 23.84
CA HIS A 130 5.54 15.85 22.55
C HIS A 130 4.27 16.14 21.76
N LEU A 131 3.14 16.47 22.41
CA LEU A 131 1.95 16.98 21.71
C LEU A 131 2.23 18.32 21.01
N GLN A 132 3.04 19.19 21.61
CA GLN A 132 3.47 20.43 20.95
C GLN A 132 4.49 20.16 19.83
N ARG A 133 5.40 19.20 20.02
CA ARG A 133 6.33 18.77 18.95
C ARG A 133 5.59 18.15 17.77
N LEU A 134 4.52 17.38 18.00
CA LEU A 134 3.64 16.89 16.94
C LEU A 134 2.98 18.03 16.14
N ARG A 135 2.60 19.14 16.80
CA ARG A 135 2.11 20.33 16.08
C ARG A 135 3.20 20.94 15.20
N LEU A 136 4.46 21.00 15.67
CA LEU A 136 5.59 21.43 14.84
C LEU A 136 5.78 20.49 13.64
N ILE A 137 5.78 19.18 13.84
CA ILE A 137 5.89 18.16 12.79
C ILE A 137 4.81 18.38 11.71
N ARG A 138 3.56 18.65 12.12
CA ARG A 138 2.45 18.99 11.21
C ARG A 138 2.67 20.29 10.45
N CYS A 139 3.22 21.32 11.10
CA CYS A 139 3.55 22.57 10.43
C CYS A 139 4.65 22.36 9.37
N LEU A 140 5.71 21.61 9.68
CA LEU A 140 6.77 21.26 8.73
C LEU A 140 6.19 20.50 7.54
N GLU A 141 5.30 19.54 7.81
CA GLU A 141 4.60 18.76 6.79
C GLU A 141 3.71 19.63 5.88
N SER A 142 2.92 20.55 6.46
CA SER A 142 2.10 21.49 5.67
C SER A 142 2.91 22.46 4.83
N CYS A 143 4.14 22.75 5.25
CA CYS A 143 5.08 23.62 4.53
C CYS A 143 6.00 22.83 3.59
N THR A 144 5.72 21.54 3.34
CA THR A 144 6.50 20.65 2.46
C THR A 144 7.95 20.39 2.89
N LEU A 145 8.30 20.72 4.15
CA LEU A 145 9.60 20.45 4.77
C LEU A 145 9.64 19.01 5.30
N TYR A 146 9.43 18.04 4.41
CA TYR A 146 9.23 16.63 4.77
C TYR A 146 10.46 15.99 5.43
N ASN A 147 11.67 16.36 5.02
CA ASN A 147 12.90 15.85 5.64
C ASN A 147 13.02 16.31 7.11
N GLU A 148 12.81 17.61 7.37
CA GLU A 148 12.83 18.14 8.73
C GLU A 148 11.68 17.57 9.59
N SER A 149 10.49 17.37 8.99
CA SER A 149 9.35 16.73 9.65
C SER A 149 9.66 15.29 10.03
N ARG A 150 10.33 14.55 9.13
CA ARG A 150 10.77 13.18 9.36
C ARG A 150 11.78 13.08 10.49
N ASP A 151 12.80 13.93 10.47
CA ASP A 151 13.87 13.90 11.47
C ASP A 151 13.32 14.26 12.87
N GLU A 152 12.47 15.28 12.96
CA GLU A 152 11.78 15.63 14.21
C GLU A 152 10.84 14.50 14.67
N GLY A 153 10.13 13.84 13.76
CA GLY A 153 9.24 12.71 14.08
C GLY A 153 9.98 11.52 14.68
N PHE A 154 11.12 11.12 14.10
CA PHE A 154 11.95 10.07 14.68
C PHE A 154 12.55 10.47 16.03
N ALA A 155 13.01 11.72 16.18
CA ALA A 155 13.52 12.21 17.46
C ALA A 155 12.44 12.19 18.56
N VAL A 156 11.18 12.51 18.22
CA VAL A 156 10.06 12.42 19.16
C VAL A 156 9.77 10.95 19.53
N LEU A 157 9.72 10.03 18.57
CA LEU A 157 9.53 8.60 18.87
C LEU A 157 10.64 8.05 19.78
N GLU A 158 11.90 8.42 19.52
CA GLU A 158 13.02 8.05 20.38
C GLU A 158 12.84 8.59 21.80
N SER A 159 12.44 9.86 21.96
CA SER A 159 12.18 10.44 23.28
C SER A 159 10.98 9.80 23.99
N LEU A 160 9.90 9.46 23.26
CA LEU A 160 8.72 8.80 23.83
C LEU A 160 9.05 7.42 24.41
N ARG A 161 10.03 6.72 23.83
CA ARG A 161 10.52 5.43 24.35
C ARG A 161 11.22 5.53 25.70
N GLU A 162 11.75 6.70 26.06
CA GLU A 162 12.37 6.93 27.37
C GLU A 162 11.35 7.21 28.48
N ILE A 163 10.08 7.48 28.13
CA ILE A 163 9.05 7.83 29.12
C ILE A 163 8.62 6.58 29.87
N ASP A 164 8.72 6.65 31.19
CA ASP A 164 8.23 5.61 32.09
C ASP A 164 6.75 5.86 32.40
N LEU A 165 5.87 5.13 31.71
CA LEU A 165 4.42 5.17 31.93
C LEU A 165 3.94 4.12 32.95
N GLY A 166 4.83 3.56 33.77
CA GLY A 166 4.47 2.63 34.86
C GLY A 166 4.84 1.16 34.61
N GLY A 167 5.71 0.88 33.63
CA GLY A 167 6.29 -0.45 33.40
C GLY A 167 7.69 -0.55 34.01
N ARG A 168 8.05 -1.68 34.63
CA ARG A 168 9.42 -1.92 35.14
C ARG A 168 10.44 -1.57 34.06
N ARG A 169 11.26 -0.52 34.28
CA ARG A 169 12.47 -0.27 33.48
C ARG A 169 13.26 -1.57 33.34
N LYS A 170 13.30 -2.15 32.14
CA LYS A 170 14.33 -3.12 31.75
C LYS A 170 14.21 -3.49 30.28
N GLY A 171 15.21 -3.05 29.52
CA GLY A 171 15.54 -3.56 28.20
C GLY A 171 16.36 -2.55 27.44
N LYS A 172 17.56 -2.94 26.98
CA LYS A 172 18.28 -2.21 25.93
C LYS A 172 17.32 -1.96 24.76
N ALA A 173 17.53 -0.86 24.04
CA ALA A 173 16.84 -0.58 22.78
C ALA A 173 16.95 -1.79 21.84
N ASN A 174 15.91 -2.63 21.79
CA ASN A 174 15.89 -3.86 21.00
C ASN A 174 15.63 -3.57 19.51
N GLY A 175 16.26 -2.53 18.95
CA GLY A 175 16.05 -2.10 17.57
C GLY A 175 14.64 -1.54 17.26
N ARG A 176 13.76 -1.40 18.26
CA ARG A 176 12.39 -0.92 18.07
C ARG A 176 12.29 0.61 18.01
N PHE A 177 11.39 1.10 17.17
CA PHE A 177 11.09 2.52 17.01
C PHE A 177 9.99 3.02 17.93
N LEU A 178 9.02 2.16 18.27
CA LEU A 178 7.88 2.54 19.11
C LEU A 178 8.09 2.20 20.59
N PRO A 179 7.45 2.96 21.52
CA PRO A 179 7.38 2.58 22.93
C PRO A 179 6.63 1.24 23.13
N ASP A 180 6.67 0.69 24.35
CA ASP A 180 5.88 -0.50 24.66
C ASP A 180 4.41 -0.11 24.85
N LEU A 181 3.53 -0.70 24.03
CA LEU A 181 2.08 -0.48 24.10
C LEU A 181 1.51 -0.86 25.48
N LYS A 182 2.09 -1.88 26.15
CA LYS A 182 1.63 -2.27 27.50
C LYS A 182 1.87 -1.17 28.53
N GLY A 183 2.92 -0.37 28.34
CA GLY A 183 3.21 0.79 29.19
C GLY A 183 2.23 1.93 28.99
N ALA A 184 1.63 2.07 27.80
CA ALA A 184 0.67 3.14 27.50
C ALA A 184 -0.65 3.02 28.28
N GLY A 185 -1.01 1.82 28.75
CA GLY A 185 -2.28 1.57 29.42
C GLY A 185 -3.48 1.95 28.54
N GLU A 186 -4.46 2.63 29.12
CA GLU A 186 -5.66 3.14 28.42
C GLU A 186 -5.52 4.62 28.00
N ASP A 187 -4.31 5.19 27.99
CA ASP A 187 -4.13 6.60 27.65
C ASP A 187 -4.29 6.86 26.14
N LYS A 188 -5.54 7.11 25.74
CA LYS A 188 -5.93 7.35 24.34
C LYS A 188 -5.13 8.46 23.67
N GLU A 189 -4.80 9.52 24.40
CA GLU A 189 -4.08 10.66 23.82
C GLU A 189 -2.61 10.31 23.52
N PHE A 190 -1.99 9.48 24.36
CA PHE A 190 -0.65 8.93 24.07
C PHE A 190 -0.67 7.98 22.88
N ILE A 191 -1.66 7.10 22.80
CA ILE A 191 -1.83 6.16 21.69
C ILE A 191 -2.00 6.93 20.38
N ILE A 192 -2.89 7.92 20.34
CA ILE A 192 -3.12 8.76 19.16
C ILE A 192 -1.85 9.51 18.77
N LEU A 193 -1.12 10.09 19.74
CA LEU A 193 0.15 10.76 19.47
C LEU A 193 1.15 9.85 18.73
N VAL A 194 1.35 8.62 19.20
CA VAL A 194 2.27 7.66 18.58
C VAL A 194 1.82 7.32 17.16
N VAL A 195 0.54 6.97 16.98
CA VAL A 195 -0.01 6.60 15.68
C VAL A 195 0.06 7.76 14.68
N GLU A 196 -0.28 8.98 15.11
CA GLU A 196 -0.23 10.16 14.24
C GLU A 196 1.20 10.46 13.77
N ILE A 197 2.22 10.28 14.61
CA ILE A 197 3.62 10.43 14.19
C ILE A 197 3.95 9.39 13.12
N VAL A 198 3.59 8.11 13.30
CA VAL A 198 3.83 7.06 12.30
C VAL A 198 3.18 7.41 10.96
N VAL A 199 1.93 7.86 10.97
CA VAL A 199 1.20 8.27 9.76
C VAL A 199 1.92 9.42 9.04
N VAL A 200 2.40 10.42 9.80
CA VAL A 200 3.16 11.53 9.22
C VAL A 200 4.50 11.07 8.65
N LEU A 201 5.20 10.14 9.30
CA LEU A 201 6.47 9.61 8.81
C LEU A 201 6.32 8.86 7.48
N VAL A 202 5.27 8.02 7.36
CA VAL A 202 4.91 7.36 6.10
C VAL A 202 4.58 8.39 5.01
N LYS A 203 3.82 9.43 5.35
CA LYS A 203 3.52 10.54 4.43
C LYS A 203 4.80 11.24 3.97
N CYS A 204 5.71 11.55 4.89
CA CYS A 204 6.99 12.18 4.55
C CYS A 204 7.80 11.32 3.59
N LEU A 205 7.92 10.01 3.84
CA LEU A 205 8.60 9.09 2.91
C LEU A 205 7.99 9.16 1.50
N ALA A 206 6.66 9.05 1.42
CA ALA A 206 5.93 9.05 0.15
C ALA A 206 6.09 10.37 -0.64
N MET A 207 6.32 11.49 0.04
CA MET A 207 6.49 12.80 -0.57
C MET A 207 7.95 13.15 -0.87
N VAL A 208 8.90 12.69 -0.04
CA VAL A 208 10.35 12.87 -0.27
C VAL A 208 10.80 12.04 -1.45
N GLN A 209 10.24 10.83 -1.62
CA GLN A 209 10.63 9.92 -2.70
C GLN A 209 12.14 9.65 -2.70
N SER A 210 12.67 9.34 -1.51
CA SER A 210 14.09 9.03 -1.30
C SER A 210 14.49 7.85 -2.19
N LYS A 211 15.73 7.85 -2.71
CA LYS A 211 16.30 6.69 -3.39
C LYS A 211 17.15 5.82 -2.46
N ASP A 212 17.15 6.13 -1.16
CA ASP A 212 17.81 5.31 -0.15
C ASP A 212 16.86 4.21 0.34
N GLY A 213 17.19 2.95 0.04
CA GLY A 213 16.43 1.79 0.49
C GLY A 213 16.33 1.67 2.01
N ALA A 214 17.29 2.22 2.75
CA ALA A 214 17.27 2.21 4.22
C ALA A 214 16.08 3.01 4.79
N ASP A 215 15.64 4.07 4.10
CA ASP A 215 14.47 4.84 4.50
C ASP A 215 13.18 4.02 4.42
N TYR A 216 13.03 3.19 3.38
CA TYR A 216 11.88 2.29 3.21
C TYR A 216 11.90 1.14 4.20
N LEU A 217 13.06 0.53 4.45
CA LEU A 217 13.23 -0.52 5.47
C LEU A 217 12.86 0.01 6.85
N ARG A 218 13.32 1.21 7.20
CA ARG A 218 13.00 1.84 8.49
C ARG A 218 11.49 2.07 8.63
N ILE A 219 10.84 2.57 7.58
CA ILE A 219 9.41 2.87 7.62
C ILE A 219 8.56 1.59 7.64
N ILE A 220 8.93 0.53 6.92
CA ILE A 220 8.14 -0.70 6.96
C ILE A 220 8.21 -1.38 8.32
N GLN A 221 9.40 -1.41 8.94
CA GLN A 221 9.56 -1.87 10.33
C GLN A 221 8.70 -1.05 11.29
N LEU A 222 8.69 0.28 11.13
CA LEU A 222 7.85 1.16 11.94
C LEU A 222 6.35 0.86 11.78
N VAL A 223 5.89 0.60 10.56
CA VAL A 223 4.48 0.26 10.27
C VAL A 223 4.11 -1.08 10.87
N GLU A 224 4.97 -2.10 10.77
CA GLU A 224 4.77 -3.39 11.41
C GLU A 224 4.65 -3.26 12.94
N GLU A 225 5.51 -2.45 13.56
CA GLU A 225 5.43 -2.13 14.99
C GLU A 225 4.15 -1.39 15.36
N ALA A 226 3.59 -0.59 14.44
CA ALA A 226 2.39 0.21 14.68
C ALA A 226 1.08 -0.61 14.61
N ILE A 227 1.08 -1.82 14.04
CA ILE A 227 -0.14 -2.63 13.87
C ILE A 227 -0.92 -2.79 15.19
N PRO A 228 -0.31 -3.17 16.34
CA PRO A 228 -1.03 -3.28 17.60
C PRO A 228 -1.59 -1.95 18.13
N TRP A 229 -0.96 -0.82 17.78
CA TRP A 229 -1.40 0.51 18.18
C TRP A 229 -2.68 0.93 17.47
N PHE A 230 -2.82 0.58 16.19
CA PHE A 230 -4.05 0.82 15.45
C PHE A 230 -5.24 0.03 16.02
N ARG A 231 -5.02 -1.19 16.53
CA ARG A 231 -6.08 -2.08 17.05
C ARG A 231 -6.76 -1.56 18.32
N VAL A 232 -6.11 -0.67 19.09
CA VAL A 232 -6.66 -0.13 20.34
C VAL A 232 -7.34 1.24 20.16
N LEU A 233 -7.36 1.78 18.94
CA LEU A 233 -8.07 3.01 18.61
C LEU A 233 -9.59 2.77 18.53
N ASP A 234 -10.37 3.82 18.79
CA ASP A 234 -11.79 3.79 18.45
C ASP A 234 -11.98 3.75 16.92
N ALA A 235 -13.12 3.21 16.47
CA ALA A 235 -13.39 2.96 15.06
C ALA A 235 -13.21 4.22 14.17
N ASN A 236 -13.65 5.39 14.64
CA ASN A 236 -13.59 6.63 13.86
C ASN A 236 -12.15 7.15 13.75
N THR A 237 -11.37 7.06 14.83
CA THR A 237 -9.94 7.44 14.80
C THR A 237 -9.11 6.45 13.98
N TYR A 238 -9.37 5.14 14.13
CA TYR A 238 -8.77 4.09 13.30
C TYR A 238 -9.03 4.36 11.81
N GLU A 239 -10.29 4.54 11.42
CA GLU A 239 -10.69 4.73 10.03
C GLU A 239 -9.95 5.91 9.40
N LYS A 240 -9.90 7.05 10.11
CA LYS A 240 -9.23 8.27 9.62
C LYS A 240 -7.73 8.07 9.47
N LEU A 241 -7.06 7.58 10.50
CA LEU A 241 -5.60 7.50 10.52
C LEU A 241 -5.09 6.37 9.62
N HIS A 242 -5.74 5.21 9.63
CA HIS A 242 -5.35 4.06 8.82
C HIS A 242 -5.59 4.31 7.33
N ARG A 243 -6.69 4.99 6.96
CA ARG A 243 -6.92 5.44 5.58
C ARG A 243 -5.79 6.34 5.08
N VAL A 244 -5.31 7.27 5.91
CA VAL A 244 -4.20 8.16 5.56
C VAL A 244 -2.91 7.35 5.44
N LEU A 245 -2.61 6.46 6.39
CA LEU A 245 -1.45 5.56 6.37
C LEU A 245 -1.37 4.81 5.05
N VAL A 246 -2.43 4.08 4.72
CA VAL A 246 -2.52 3.19 3.56
C VAL A 246 -2.42 3.97 2.25
N THR A 247 -3.02 5.17 2.18
CA THR A 247 -2.90 6.05 1.01
C THR A 247 -1.44 6.41 0.72
N TYR A 248 -0.67 6.76 1.74
CA TYR A 248 0.74 7.14 1.56
C TYR A 248 1.67 5.94 1.44
N LEU A 249 1.38 4.80 2.08
CA LEU A 249 2.06 3.53 1.81
C LEU A 249 1.89 3.12 0.35
N GLY A 250 0.68 3.24 -0.20
CA GLY A 250 0.41 2.98 -1.61
C GLY A 250 1.24 3.88 -2.54
N LYS A 251 1.32 5.18 -2.24
CA LYS A 251 2.18 6.12 -2.99
C LYS A 251 3.67 5.74 -2.93
N ALA A 252 4.19 5.45 -1.73
CA ALA A 252 5.58 5.04 -1.54
C ALA A 252 5.89 3.73 -2.28
N THR A 253 4.96 2.77 -2.25
CA THR A 253 5.08 1.50 -2.99
C THR A 253 5.12 1.73 -4.49
N LEU A 254 4.20 2.52 -5.06
CA LEU A 254 4.21 2.79 -6.50
C LEU A 254 5.50 3.49 -6.95
N PHE A 255 6.07 4.35 -6.10
CA PHE A 255 7.38 4.93 -6.37
C PHE A 255 8.50 3.87 -6.37
N LEU A 256 8.52 2.94 -5.40
CA LEU A 256 9.47 1.82 -5.39
C LEU A 256 9.41 1.00 -6.68
N PHE A 257 8.21 0.77 -7.23
CA PHE A 257 8.06 0.07 -8.51
C PHE A 257 8.49 0.91 -9.70
N ALA A 258 8.15 2.21 -9.73
CA ALA A 258 8.52 3.10 -10.82
C ALA A 258 10.04 3.27 -10.92
N GLU A 259 10.73 3.26 -9.77
CA GLU A 259 12.18 3.41 -9.65
C GLU A 259 12.85 2.09 -9.26
N ASN A 260 12.27 0.95 -9.68
CA ASN A 260 12.68 -0.39 -9.22
C ASN A 260 14.20 -0.61 -9.32
N LYS A 261 14.86 -0.18 -10.39
CA LYS A 261 16.31 -0.32 -10.61
C LYS A 261 17.18 0.31 -9.51
N CYS A 262 16.66 1.29 -8.77
CA CYS A 262 17.37 1.94 -7.67
C CYS A 262 17.36 1.12 -6.37
N PHE A 263 16.51 0.10 -6.28
CA PHE A 263 16.25 -0.63 -5.04
C PHE A 263 16.56 -2.11 -5.15
N ASP A 264 16.90 -2.69 -4.00
CA ASP A 264 17.01 -4.12 -3.81
C ASP A 264 15.65 -4.82 -4.05
N ALA A 265 15.68 -6.00 -4.70
CA ALA A 265 14.48 -6.70 -5.10
C ALA A 265 13.68 -7.23 -3.89
N ASP A 266 14.38 -7.69 -2.83
CA ASP A 266 13.74 -8.19 -1.62
C ASP A 266 13.09 -7.05 -0.82
N LEU A 267 13.70 -5.86 -0.83
CA LEU A 267 13.07 -4.66 -0.30
C LEU A 267 11.77 -4.32 -1.05
N VAL A 268 11.81 -4.24 -2.38
CA VAL A 268 10.61 -3.92 -3.18
C VAL A 268 9.52 -4.96 -2.90
N ARG A 269 9.87 -6.25 -2.87
CA ARG A 269 8.95 -7.34 -2.55
C ARG A 269 8.34 -7.20 -1.16
N SER A 270 9.17 -7.11 -0.12
CA SER A 270 8.72 -7.07 1.28
C SER A 270 7.85 -5.85 1.57
N PHE A 271 8.28 -4.66 1.14
CA PHE A 271 7.52 -3.42 1.34
C PHE A 271 6.15 -3.46 0.65
N SER A 272 6.11 -4.02 -0.56
CA SER A 272 4.91 -4.14 -1.36
C SER A 272 3.89 -5.11 -0.77
N LEU A 273 4.36 -6.28 -0.32
CA LEU A 273 3.50 -7.25 0.35
C LEU A 273 2.96 -6.66 1.67
N ALA A 274 3.82 -6.05 2.48
CA ALA A 274 3.37 -5.42 3.72
C ALA A 274 2.38 -4.26 3.46
N SER A 275 2.55 -3.49 2.38
CA SER A 275 1.58 -2.47 1.98
C SER A 275 0.24 -3.07 1.55
N LEU A 276 0.25 -4.16 0.78
CA LEU A 276 -0.98 -4.91 0.44
C LEU A 276 -1.70 -5.42 1.70
N ALA A 277 -0.96 -5.93 2.69
CA ALA A 277 -1.50 -6.33 3.99
C ALA A 277 -2.29 -5.20 4.66
N GLN A 278 -1.70 -4.00 4.65
CA GLN A 278 -2.33 -2.84 5.25
C GLN A 278 -3.56 -2.39 4.47
N TYR A 279 -3.57 -2.49 3.13
CA TYR A 279 -4.78 -2.25 2.33
C TYR A 279 -5.93 -3.20 2.69
N GLU A 280 -5.63 -4.50 2.81
CA GLU A 280 -6.61 -5.56 3.15
C GLU A 280 -7.30 -5.31 4.50
N GLU A 281 -6.55 -4.85 5.51
CA GLU A 281 -7.08 -4.55 6.85
C GLU A 281 -7.76 -3.17 6.95
N SER A 282 -7.71 -2.36 5.89
CA SER A 282 -8.12 -0.95 5.93
C SER A 282 -9.56 -0.70 5.51
N PRO A 283 -10.07 0.52 5.77
CA PRO A 283 -11.32 1.00 5.18
C PRO A 283 -11.28 1.14 3.64
N LEU A 284 -10.11 0.97 3.00
CA LEU A 284 -9.91 1.01 1.54
C LEU A 284 -9.67 -0.39 0.96
N ASN A 285 -10.13 -1.44 1.64
CA ASN A 285 -9.96 -2.82 1.20
C ASN A 285 -10.58 -3.09 -0.18
N ASP A 286 -11.63 -2.36 -0.55
CA ASP A 286 -12.25 -2.34 -1.88
C ASP A 286 -11.30 -1.84 -3.00
N GLN A 287 -10.23 -1.13 -2.65
CA GLN A 287 -9.24 -0.64 -3.61
C GLN A 287 -8.01 -1.56 -3.73
N THR A 288 -7.97 -2.68 -2.99
CA THR A 288 -6.81 -3.58 -2.92
C THR A 288 -6.41 -4.13 -4.30
N PHE A 289 -7.38 -4.67 -5.06
CA PHE A 289 -7.10 -5.22 -6.39
C PHE A 289 -6.72 -4.13 -7.41
N LYS A 290 -7.32 -2.94 -7.30
CA LYS A 290 -6.94 -1.79 -8.13
C LYS A 290 -5.50 -1.35 -7.85
N PHE A 291 -5.08 -1.37 -6.58
CA PHE A 291 -3.71 -1.07 -6.18
C PHE A 291 -2.74 -2.15 -6.69
N ALA A 292 -3.06 -3.43 -6.50
CA ALA A 292 -2.29 -4.56 -7.04
C ALA A 292 -2.14 -4.48 -8.57
N ARG A 293 -3.23 -4.15 -9.29
CA ARG A 293 -3.19 -3.96 -10.74
C ARG A 293 -2.23 -2.85 -11.17
N ARG A 294 -2.13 -1.75 -10.39
CA ARG A 294 -1.15 -0.68 -10.67
C ARG A 294 0.29 -1.18 -10.48
N MET A 295 0.55 -1.98 -9.45
CA MET A 295 1.86 -2.59 -9.22
C MET A 295 2.24 -3.51 -10.38
N CYS A 296 1.34 -4.43 -10.76
CA CYS A 296 1.55 -5.31 -11.92
C CYS A 296 1.75 -4.52 -13.21
N SER A 297 0.99 -3.43 -13.43
CA SER A 297 1.17 -2.56 -14.59
C SER A 297 2.57 -1.96 -14.69
N LEU A 298 3.16 -1.57 -13.56
CA LEU A 298 4.51 -1.01 -13.53
C LEU A 298 5.56 -2.09 -13.82
N LEU A 299 5.45 -3.28 -13.19
CA LEU A 299 6.32 -4.43 -13.49
C LEU A 299 6.27 -4.84 -14.96
N LEU A 300 5.08 -4.79 -15.57
CA LEU A 300 4.87 -5.20 -16.95
C LEU A 300 5.21 -4.12 -17.98
N SER A 301 5.52 -2.89 -17.54
CA SER A 301 5.90 -1.80 -18.46
C SER A 301 7.33 -1.97 -18.97
N GLU A 302 8.24 -2.46 -18.13
CA GLU A 302 9.61 -2.81 -18.49
C GLU A 302 9.93 -4.21 -17.95
N PRO A 303 9.55 -5.29 -18.67
CA PRO A 303 9.70 -6.64 -18.16
C PRO A 303 11.16 -7.02 -17.90
N ASP A 304 11.43 -7.46 -16.67
CA ASP A 304 12.72 -7.98 -16.21
C ASP A 304 12.52 -9.24 -15.33
N GLU A 305 13.59 -9.72 -14.69
CA GLU A 305 13.54 -10.85 -13.73
C GLU A 305 12.52 -10.62 -12.59
N ARG A 306 12.21 -9.37 -12.26
CA ARG A 306 11.28 -8.98 -11.20
C ARG A 306 9.82 -9.08 -11.63
N SER A 307 9.54 -9.36 -12.91
CA SER A 307 8.20 -9.76 -13.38
C SER A 307 7.66 -10.96 -12.60
N SER A 308 8.56 -11.83 -12.09
CA SER A 308 8.23 -12.94 -11.18
C SER A 308 7.47 -12.48 -9.93
N PHE A 309 7.62 -11.22 -9.50
CA PHE A 309 6.91 -10.66 -8.36
C PHE A 309 5.39 -10.54 -8.57
N ILE A 310 4.92 -10.56 -9.83
CA ILE A 310 3.47 -10.61 -10.14
C ILE A 310 2.83 -11.84 -9.51
N LEU A 311 3.55 -12.96 -9.45
CA LEU A 311 3.08 -14.21 -8.86
C LEU A 311 2.83 -14.05 -7.37
N ASP A 312 3.73 -13.38 -6.65
CA ASP A 312 3.60 -13.15 -5.21
C ASP A 312 2.40 -12.25 -4.89
N ILE A 313 2.18 -11.20 -5.71
CA ILE A 313 1.02 -10.31 -5.58
C ILE A 313 -0.29 -11.11 -5.75
N ILE A 314 -0.38 -11.91 -6.81
CA ILE A 314 -1.58 -12.70 -7.10
C ILE A 314 -1.80 -13.78 -6.04
N ASN A 315 -0.74 -14.48 -5.62
CA ASN A 315 -0.81 -15.52 -4.61
C ASN A 315 -1.29 -14.97 -3.27
N ARG A 316 -0.75 -13.83 -2.83
CA ARG A 316 -1.19 -13.17 -1.61
C ARG A 316 -2.69 -12.86 -1.64
N LEU A 317 -3.17 -12.26 -2.72
CA LEU A 317 -4.59 -11.92 -2.87
C LEU A 317 -5.48 -13.17 -2.99
N SER A 318 -4.94 -14.27 -3.52
CA SER A 318 -5.64 -15.56 -3.59
C SER A 318 -5.80 -16.23 -2.22
N GLU A 319 -4.82 -16.05 -1.32
CA GLU A 319 -4.81 -16.63 0.03
C GLU A 319 -5.70 -15.86 1.01
N CYS A 320 -6.04 -14.61 0.70
CA CYS A 320 -6.89 -13.76 1.53
C CYS A 320 -8.36 -14.25 1.64
N GLY A 321 -8.70 -15.40 1.04
CA GLY A 321 -10.03 -16.01 1.06
C GLY A 321 -10.14 -17.27 1.94
N SER A 322 -10.22 -17.14 3.27
CA SER A 322 -10.64 -18.22 4.20
C SER A 322 -11.47 -17.68 5.38
N PRO A 323 -12.25 -18.51 6.09
CA PRO A 323 -13.67 -18.80 5.91
C PRO A 323 -14.62 -17.85 6.67
N ASP A 324 -14.19 -16.72 7.22
CA ASP A 324 -15.05 -15.91 8.09
C ASP A 324 -15.95 -14.92 7.32
N GLY A 325 -17.13 -15.44 6.96
CA GLY A 325 -18.42 -14.77 7.09
C GLY A 325 -18.73 -13.36 6.55
N LYS A 326 -17.91 -12.65 5.74
CA LYS A 326 -18.28 -11.30 5.26
C LYS A 326 -18.86 -11.26 3.83
N VAL A 327 -19.91 -10.46 3.66
CA VAL A 327 -20.82 -10.32 2.50
C VAL A 327 -20.18 -9.58 1.29
N GLY A 328 -18.86 -9.36 1.28
CA GLY A 328 -18.13 -8.69 0.18
C GLY A 328 -17.39 -9.61 -0.82
N ARG A 329 -17.43 -10.93 -0.60
CA ARG A 329 -16.48 -11.90 -1.19
C ARG A 329 -16.66 -12.22 -2.68
N GLU A 330 -17.85 -12.06 -3.26
CA GLU A 330 -18.05 -12.32 -4.69
C GLU A 330 -17.34 -11.28 -5.58
N ASN A 331 -17.18 -10.04 -5.09
CA ASN A 331 -16.47 -9.00 -5.82
C ASN A 331 -14.95 -9.28 -5.87
N ASP A 332 -14.37 -9.79 -4.79
CA ASP A 332 -12.95 -10.13 -4.73
C ASP A 332 -12.57 -11.26 -5.70
N GLU A 333 -13.47 -12.23 -5.90
CA GLU A 333 -13.27 -13.32 -6.87
C GLU A 333 -13.26 -12.81 -8.32
N ILE A 334 -14.18 -11.90 -8.64
CA ILE A 334 -14.24 -11.23 -9.93
C ILE A 334 -12.98 -10.39 -10.15
N GLU A 335 -12.60 -9.56 -9.19
CA GLU A 335 -11.42 -8.69 -9.27
C GLU A 335 -10.12 -9.50 -9.38
N LEU A 336 -10.03 -10.67 -8.74
CA LEU A 336 -8.91 -11.60 -8.92
C LEU A 336 -8.85 -12.14 -10.35
N ILE A 337 -9.97 -12.60 -10.92
CA ILE A 337 -10.00 -13.08 -12.31
C ILE A 337 -9.63 -11.95 -13.27
N GLU A 338 -10.11 -10.73 -13.04
CA GLU A 338 -9.74 -9.57 -13.85
C GLU A 338 -8.25 -9.22 -13.75
N LEU A 339 -7.65 -9.33 -12.56
CA LEU A 339 -6.22 -9.14 -12.36
C LEU A 339 -5.41 -10.21 -13.10
N VAL A 340 -5.81 -11.48 -13.00
CA VAL A 340 -5.19 -12.61 -13.73
C VAL A 340 -5.32 -12.38 -15.24
N SER A 341 -6.51 -12.03 -15.74
CA SER A 341 -6.76 -11.70 -17.13
C SER A 341 -5.86 -10.58 -17.64
N TYR A 342 -5.77 -9.48 -16.86
CA TYR A 342 -4.91 -8.35 -17.16
C TYR A 342 -3.45 -8.77 -17.27
N CYS A 343 -2.92 -9.49 -16.27
CA CYS A 343 -1.54 -9.95 -16.27
C CYS A 343 -1.30 -10.93 -17.44
N ALA A 344 -2.16 -11.93 -17.62
CA ALA A 344 -2.04 -12.94 -18.69
C ALA A 344 -1.96 -12.29 -20.07
N SER A 345 -2.82 -11.29 -20.36
CA SER A 345 -2.81 -10.56 -21.63
C SER A 345 -1.53 -9.76 -21.88
N ARG A 346 -0.87 -9.29 -20.82
CA ARG A 346 0.33 -8.45 -20.90
C ARG A 346 1.63 -9.26 -20.83
N CYS A 347 1.59 -10.47 -20.31
CA CYS A 347 2.75 -11.34 -20.11
C CYS A 347 3.13 -12.16 -21.34
N GLN A 348 2.32 -12.18 -22.40
CA GLN A 348 2.48 -13.07 -23.57
C GLN A 348 3.84 -12.96 -24.29
N ASN A 349 4.60 -11.87 -24.08
CA ASN A 349 5.84 -11.60 -24.81
C ASN A 349 7.09 -11.47 -23.91
N ILE A 350 7.04 -11.84 -22.62
CA ILE A 350 8.16 -11.62 -21.68
C ILE A 350 9.23 -12.70 -21.87
N SER A 351 9.00 -13.90 -21.35
CA SER A 351 9.87 -15.06 -21.50
C SER A 351 9.04 -16.34 -21.34
N TYR A 352 9.48 -17.41 -21.99
CA TYR A 352 8.82 -18.72 -21.91
C TYR A 352 8.75 -19.24 -20.47
N GLU A 353 9.89 -19.20 -19.76
CA GLU A 353 10.00 -19.68 -18.38
C GLU A 353 9.02 -18.96 -17.46
N PHE A 354 8.88 -17.63 -17.61
CA PHE A 354 7.93 -16.85 -16.85
C PHE A 354 6.48 -17.21 -17.18
N ILE A 355 6.12 -17.34 -18.47
CA ILE A 355 4.76 -17.71 -18.90
C ILE A 355 4.38 -19.09 -18.35
N CYS A 356 5.27 -20.08 -18.42
CA CYS A 356 5.03 -21.41 -17.86
C CYS A 356 4.88 -21.38 -16.35
N THR A 357 5.76 -20.64 -15.65
CA THR A 357 5.67 -20.49 -14.20
C THR A 357 4.36 -19.81 -13.79
N PHE A 358 3.93 -18.79 -14.54
CA PHE A 358 2.68 -18.10 -14.30
C PHE A 358 1.46 -19.00 -14.55
N ALA A 359 1.47 -19.76 -15.64
CA ALA A 359 0.41 -20.72 -15.93
C ALA A 359 0.31 -21.80 -14.85
N ALA A 360 1.44 -22.38 -14.41
CA ALA A 360 1.49 -23.34 -13.32
C ALA A 360 0.96 -22.77 -12.00
N ASN A 361 1.28 -21.50 -11.71
CA ASN A 361 0.75 -20.81 -10.53
C ASN A 361 -0.78 -20.66 -10.60
N ILE A 362 -1.33 -20.32 -11.77
CA ILE A 362 -2.78 -20.23 -11.98
C ILE A 362 -3.45 -21.60 -11.84
N GLU A 363 -2.85 -22.68 -12.37
CA GLU A 363 -3.35 -24.05 -12.18
C GLU A 363 -3.41 -24.42 -10.69
N ALA A 364 -2.34 -24.15 -9.95
CA ALA A 364 -2.28 -24.42 -8.52
C ALA A 364 -3.35 -23.63 -7.73
N MET A 365 -3.60 -22.37 -8.08
CA MET A 365 -4.66 -21.56 -7.49
C MET A 365 -6.05 -22.12 -7.81
N ALA A 366 -6.31 -22.50 -9.06
CA ALA A 366 -7.58 -23.10 -9.46
C ALA A 366 -7.86 -24.39 -8.67
N CYS A 367 -6.84 -25.24 -8.49
CA CYS A 367 -6.94 -26.46 -7.69
C CYS A 367 -7.25 -26.20 -6.21
N LYS A 368 -6.81 -25.07 -5.65
CA LYS A 368 -7.14 -24.69 -4.26
C LYS A 368 -8.57 -24.15 -4.12
N LYS A 369 -9.08 -23.43 -5.13
CA LYS A 369 -10.38 -22.74 -5.03
C LYS A 369 -11.60 -23.65 -5.22
N VAL A 370 -11.49 -24.76 -5.97
CA VAL A 370 -12.54 -25.79 -6.22
C VAL A 370 -13.98 -25.23 -6.18
N GLN A 371 -14.22 -24.12 -6.88
CA GLN A 371 -15.49 -23.39 -6.89
C GLN A 371 -15.84 -23.02 -8.33
N MET A 372 -16.84 -23.69 -8.89
CA MET A 372 -17.36 -23.42 -10.23
C MET A 372 -18.12 -22.08 -10.26
N PRO A 373 -17.90 -21.22 -11.28
CA PRO A 373 -17.11 -21.41 -12.49
C PRO A 373 -15.67 -20.86 -12.39
N ILE A 374 -15.25 -20.37 -11.22
CA ILE A 374 -14.01 -19.60 -11.02
C ILE A 374 -12.78 -20.45 -11.30
N ASP A 375 -12.70 -21.63 -10.70
CA ASP A 375 -11.61 -22.59 -10.90
C ASP A 375 -11.43 -22.92 -12.38
N MET A 376 -12.52 -23.19 -13.09
CA MET A 376 -12.51 -23.51 -14.52
C MET A 376 -12.11 -22.31 -15.38
N ILE A 377 -12.58 -21.10 -15.07
CA ILE A 377 -12.17 -19.87 -15.77
C ILE A 377 -10.67 -19.62 -15.60
N LEU A 378 -10.13 -19.82 -14.39
CA LEU A 378 -8.69 -19.71 -14.13
C LEU A 378 -7.91 -20.79 -14.92
N GLN A 379 -8.41 -22.02 -14.98
CA GLN A 379 -7.78 -23.07 -15.79
C GLN A 379 -7.78 -22.75 -17.29
N LEU A 380 -8.81 -22.08 -17.82
CA LEU A 380 -8.79 -21.61 -19.20
C LEU A 380 -7.67 -20.59 -19.47
N TYR A 381 -7.44 -19.67 -18.54
CA TYR A 381 -6.29 -18.75 -18.63
C TYR A 381 -4.96 -19.49 -18.59
N ALA A 382 -4.81 -20.49 -17.70
CA ALA A 382 -3.59 -21.29 -17.63
C ALA A 382 -3.33 -22.06 -18.93
N VAL A 383 -4.34 -22.75 -19.47
CA VAL A 383 -4.25 -23.45 -20.76
C VAL A 383 -3.89 -22.47 -21.87
N GLY A 384 -4.55 -21.30 -21.93
CA GLY A 384 -4.24 -20.26 -22.92
C GLY A 384 -2.80 -19.74 -22.84
N LEU A 385 -2.25 -19.60 -21.63
CA LEU A 385 -0.85 -19.19 -21.42
C LEU A 385 0.14 -20.24 -21.94
N TYR A 386 -0.08 -21.52 -21.64
CA TYR A 386 0.77 -22.59 -22.19
C TYR A 386 0.72 -22.64 -23.72
N LEU A 387 -0.45 -22.38 -24.33
CA LEU A 387 -0.63 -22.40 -25.78
C LEU A 387 -0.09 -21.14 -26.48
N SER A 388 0.00 -20.01 -25.77
CA SER A 388 0.52 -18.74 -26.32
C SER A 388 2.00 -18.80 -26.70
N ASP A 389 2.73 -19.79 -26.16
CA ASP A 389 4.13 -20.08 -26.47
C ASP A 389 4.39 -20.60 -27.90
N ALA A 390 3.36 -21.08 -28.61
CA ALA A 390 3.49 -21.63 -29.97
C ALA A 390 4.13 -20.67 -31.00
N LYS A 391 4.24 -19.38 -30.65
CA LYS A 391 4.84 -18.31 -31.48
C LYS A 391 6.36 -18.40 -31.60
N VAL A 392 7.05 -19.07 -30.66
CA VAL A 392 8.50 -19.21 -30.72
C VAL A 392 8.81 -20.37 -31.67
N LYS A 393 9.28 -20.02 -32.87
CA LYS A 393 9.87 -20.98 -33.83
C LYS A 393 10.73 -22.00 -33.07
N PRO A 394 10.65 -23.30 -33.40
CA PRO A 394 11.53 -24.28 -32.79
C PRO A 394 12.97 -23.89 -33.11
N SER A 395 13.66 -23.33 -32.12
CA SER A 395 15.09 -23.02 -32.22
C SER A 395 15.83 -24.35 -32.35
N GLY A 396 16.38 -24.60 -33.55
CA GLY A 396 17.30 -25.71 -33.79
C GLY A 396 16.95 -26.60 -34.97
N SER A 397 16.80 -26.04 -36.18
CA SER A 397 17.01 -26.82 -37.41
C SER A 397 17.46 -25.92 -38.55
N THR A 398 18.72 -25.48 -38.48
CA THR A 398 19.50 -25.21 -39.69
C THR A 398 19.74 -26.55 -40.40
N SER A 399 18.79 -26.98 -41.21
CA SER A 399 19.05 -27.93 -42.29
C SER A 399 18.33 -27.42 -43.52
N SER A 400 19.13 -26.97 -44.48
CA SER A 400 18.73 -26.68 -45.84
C SER A 400 18.04 -27.90 -46.46
N GLY A 401 16.84 -27.69 -46.99
CA GLY A 401 16.22 -28.58 -47.97
C GLY A 401 15.17 -29.55 -47.40
N GLY A 402 13.91 -29.31 -47.74
CA GLY A 402 12.84 -30.32 -47.73
C GLY A 402 11.83 -30.22 -46.57
N GLN A 403 10.59 -29.93 -46.94
CA GLN A 403 9.33 -30.14 -46.18
C GLN A 403 9.17 -29.50 -44.79
N GLU A 404 8.36 -28.44 -44.72
CA GLU A 404 7.75 -27.87 -43.51
C GLU A 404 6.56 -28.72 -42.99
N ASP A 405 6.43 -29.99 -43.35
CA ASP A 405 5.20 -30.82 -43.19
C ASP A 405 4.95 -31.40 -41.77
N GLY A 406 5.69 -30.96 -40.73
CA GLY A 406 5.67 -31.60 -39.39
C GLY A 406 5.39 -30.68 -38.19
N ALA A 407 5.23 -29.37 -38.40
CA ALA A 407 5.16 -28.41 -37.30
C ALA A 407 3.84 -28.48 -36.51
N THR A 408 2.70 -28.70 -37.20
CA THR A 408 1.36 -28.73 -36.58
C THR A 408 1.15 -29.97 -35.71
N LEU A 409 1.48 -31.16 -36.24
CA LEU A 409 1.39 -32.40 -35.48
C LEU A 409 2.28 -32.33 -34.24
N ARG A 410 3.50 -31.79 -34.39
CA ARG A 410 4.40 -31.58 -33.26
C ARG A 410 3.80 -30.65 -32.21
N PHE A 411 3.19 -29.52 -32.59
CA PHE A 411 2.52 -28.64 -31.63
C PHE A 411 1.37 -29.34 -30.89
N LEU A 412 0.50 -30.04 -31.63
CA LEU A 412 -0.65 -30.75 -31.06
C LEU A 412 -0.19 -31.86 -30.10
N TYR A 413 0.82 -32.65 -30.47
CA TYR A 413 1.35 -33.70 -29.60
C TYR A 413 2.07 -33.15 -28.38
N VAL A 414 2.86 -32.08 -28.54
CA VAL A 414 3.55 -31.42 -27.41
C VAL A 414 2.53 -30.87 -26.40
N ASN A 415 1.38 -30.40 -26.87
CA ASN A 415 0.32 -29.83 -26.03
C ASN A 415 -0.85 -30.79 -25.78
N ALA A 416 -0.70 -32.09 -26.07
CA ALA A 416 -1.79 -33.04 -26.04
C ALA A 416 -2.48 -33.11 -24.67
N HIS A 417 -1.72 -33.06 -23.58
CA HIS A 417 -2.31 -33.08 -22.23
C HIS A 417 -3.08 -31.78 -21.93
N ARG A 418 -2.61 -30.62 -22.37
CA ARG A 418 -3.32 -29.34 -22.21
C ARG A 418 -4.62 -29.31 -23.01
N LEU A 419 -4.61 -29.87 -24.22
CA LEU A 419 -5.81 -29.99 -25.05
C LEU A 419 -6.83 -30.99 -24.47
N ASN A 420 -6.36 -32.06 -23.83
CA ASN A 420 -7.25 -32.97 -23.09
C ASN A 420 -7.88 -32.29 -21.86
N VAL A 421 -7.10 -31.51 -21.11
CA VAL A 421 -7.62 -30.68 -20.01
C VAL A 421 -8.66 -29.69 -20.55
N LEU A 422 -8.38 -29.04 -21.67
CA LEU A 422 -9.34 -28.14 -22.32
C LEU A 422 -10.66 -28.84 -22.62
N SER A 423 -10.65 -30.02 -23.26
CA SER A 423 -11.87 -30.79 -23.52
C SER A 423 -12.68 -31.08 -22.25
N SER A 424 -12.01 -31.32 -21.13
CA SER A 424 -12.68 -31.55 -19.84
C SER A 424 -13.32 -30.29 -19.22
N LEU A 425 -12.89 -29.09 -19.63
CA LEU A 425 -13.40 -27.80 -19.11
C LEU A 425 -14.60 -27.27 -19.88
N LEU A 426 -14.62 -27.47 -21.21
CA LEU A 426 -15.59 -26.88 -22.11
C LEU A 426 -17.03 -27.31 -21.77
N GLY A 427 -17.27 -28.61 -21.60
CA GLY A 427 -18.60 -29.17 -21.32
C GLY A 427 -19.23 -28.68 -20.00
N PRO A 428 -18.53 -28.77 -18.86
CA PRO A 428 -19.01 -28.23 -17.59
C PRO A 428 -19.32 -26.74 -17.66
N LEU A 429 -18.42 -25.92 -18.23
CA LEU A 429 -18.65 -24.48 -18.39
C LEU A 429 -19.85 -24.19 -19.30
N GLN A 430 -20.04 -24.95 -20.39
CA GLN A 430 -21.21 -24.83 -21.26
C GLN A 430 -22.50 -25.07 -20.47
N SER A 431 -22.51 -26.14 -19.68
CA SER A 431 -23.64 -26.58 -18.87
C SER A 431 -23.99 -25.55 -17.79
N TYR A 432 -22.97 -24.95 -17.16
CA TYR A 432 -23.16 -23.90 -16.15
C TYR A 432 -23.87 -22.68 -16.72
N PHE A 433 -23.39 -22.16 -17.86
CA PHE A 433 -23.94 -20.95 -18.48
C PHE A 433 -25.19 -21.19 -19.35
N GLN A 434 -25.56 -22.44 -19.64
CA GLN A 434 -26.77 -22.81 -20.40
C GLN A 434 -26.87 -22.11 -21.78
N ILE A 435 -25.74 -21.97 -22.47
CA ILE A 435 -25.59 -21.20 -23.72
C ILE A 435 -26.52 -21.69 -24.86
N GLU A 436 -27.02 -22.93 -24.78
CA GLU A 436 -27.88 -23.57 -25.79
C GLU A 436 -29.35 -23.78 -25.36
N CYS A 437 -29.72 -23.54 -24.10
CA CYS A 437 -31.09 -23.77 -23.64
C CYS A 437 -32.03 -22.62 -24.05
N LYS A 438 -32.48 -22.64 -25.30
CA LYS A 438 -33.78 -22.09 -25.66
C LYS A 438 -34.83 -23.17 -25.39
N GLU A 439 -35.82 -22.83 -24.57
CA GLU A 439 -37.12 -23.50 -24.38
C GLU A 439 -37.16 -24.64 -23.34
N ILE A 440 -38.28 -24.68 -22.60
CA ILE A 440 -38.65 -25.51 -21.45
C ILE A 440 -38.06 -24.99 -20.12
N ALA A 441 -38.79 -24.38 -19.18
CA ALA A 441 -40.13 -24.74 -18.69
C ALA A 441 -40.97 -23.51 -18.32
N HIS A 442 -42.17 -23.43 -18.92
CA HIS A 442 -43.31 -22.64 -18.45
C HIS A 442 -44.14 -23.43 -17.41
N GLY A 443 -43.48 -24.21 -16.55
CA GLY A 443 -44.20 -25.01 -15.56
C GLY A 443 -43.27 -25.79 -14.66
N GLN A 444 -42.94 -25.22 -13.51
CA GLN A 444 -42.78 -25.97 -12.27
C GLN A 444 -42.76 -25.02 -11.06
N ASN A 445 -43.83 -25.13 -10.27
CA ASN A 445 -44.03 -24.85 -8.85
C ASN A 445 -43.35 -23.64 -8.18
N ASP A 446 -44.24 -22.79 -7.66
CA ASP A 446 -44.08 -21.49 -6.99
C ASP A 446 -43.30 -21.47 -5.64
N SER A 447 -42.43 -22.43 -5.33
CA SER A 447 -41.74 -22.49 -4.02
C SER A 447 -40.22 -22.24 -4.02
N CYS A 448 -39.60 -21.85 -5.15
CA CYS A 448 -38.13 -21.66 -5.25
C CYS A 448 -37.67 -20.40 -6.01
N LYS A 449 -38.45 -19.31 -5.99
CA LYS A 449 -38.12 -18.09 -6.75
C LYS A 449 -36.83 -17.40 -6.31
N ASP A 450 -36.45 -17.50 -5.04
CA ASP A 450 -35.27 -16.77 -4.52
C ASP A 450 -33.94 -17.42 -4.97
N ALA A 451 -33.84 -18.76 -4.91
CA ALA A 451 -32.61 -19.49 -5.27
C ALA A 451 -32.32 -19.52 -6.78
N GLU A 452 -33.36 -19.57 -7.62
CA GLU A 452 -33.21 -19.45 -9.08
C GLU A 452 -32.77 -18.05 -9.49
N SER A 453 -33.27 -17.01 -8.81
CA SER A 453 -32.91 -15.62 -9.09
C SER A 453 -31.43 -15.32 -8.81
N ASP A 454 -30.90 -15.84 -7.71
CA ASP A 454 -29.50 -15.62 -7.32
C ASP A 454 -28.54 -16.45 -8.19
N THR A 455 -28.90 -17.68 -8.54
CA THR A 455 -28.13 -18.50 -9.48
C THR A 455 -28.04 -17.85 -10.86
N ARG A 456 -29.15 -17.26 -11.33
CA ARG A 456 -29.18 -16.53 -12.61
C ARG A 456 -28.33 -15.26 -12.57
N LYS A 457 -28.42 -14.46 -11.50
CA LYS A 457 -27.57 -13.27 -11.31
C LYS A 457 -26.08 -13.63 -11.35
N LYS A 458 -25.67 -14.69 -10.64
CA LYS A 458 -24.26 -15.16 -10.67
C LYS A 458 -23.81 -15.51 -12.08
N LYS A 459 -24.63 -16.25 -12.85
CA LYS A 459 -24.30 -16.56 -14.26
C LYS A 459 -24.13 -15.30 -15.10
N GLU A 460 -25.01 -14.31 -14.96
CA GLU A 460 -24.88 -13.04 -15.68
C GLU A 460 -23.60 -12.28 -15.29
N THR A 461 -23.20 -12.32 -14.01
CA THR A 461 -21.97 -11.68 -13.51
C THR A 461 -20.69 -12.35 -14.03
N TYR A 462 -20.64 -13.67 -14.08
CA TYR A 462 -19.43 -14.41 -14.51
C TYR A 462 -19.32 -14.60 -16.02
N LEU A 463 -20.40 -14.42 -16.79
CA LEU A 463 -20.41 -14.61 -18.24
C LEU A 463 -19.37 -13.75 -19.00
N PRO A 464 -19.19 -12.44 -18.69
CA PRO A 464 -18.16 -11.63 -19.33
C PRO A 464 -16.74 -12.14 -19.04
N LEU A 465 -16.48 -12.60 -17.81
CA LEU A 465 -15.19 -13.18 -17.41
C LEU A 465 -14.92 -14.47 -18.18
N TYR A 466 -15.92 -15.32 -18.30
CA TYR A 466 -15.83 -16.54 -19.08
C TYR A 466 -15.55 -16.26 -20.57
N MET A 467 -16.28 -15.32 -21.16
CA MET A 467 -16.07 -14.89 -22.55
C MET A 467 -14.64 -14.35 -22.77
N ASN A 468 -14.11 -13.57 -21.83
CA ASN A 468 -12.74 -13.06 -21.89
C ASN A 468 -11.70 -14.17 -21.81
N ALA A 469 -11.91 -15.18 -20.95
CA ALA A 469 -11.02 -16.33 -20.86
C ALA A 469 -11.03 -17.17 -22.15
N LEU A 470 -12.21 -17.42 -22.73
CA LEU A 470 -12.33 -18.08 -24.03
C LEU A 470 -11.67 -17.28 -25.14
N LYS A 471 -11.86 -15.96 -25.18
CA LYS A 471 -11.20 -15.09 -26.16
C LYS A 471 -9.68 -15.17 -26.06
N PHE A 472 -9.15 -15.10 -24.85
CA PHE A 472 -7.72 -15.21 -24.57
C PHE A 472 -7.16 -16.57 -25.04
N LEU A 473 -7.85 -17.66 -24.72
CA LEU A 473 -7.50 -19.01 -25.13
C LEU A 473 -7.61 -19.23 -26.65
N CYS A 474 -8.67 -18.74 -27.27
CA CYS A 474 -8.95 -18.99 -28.69
C CYS A 474 -8.00 -18.23 -29.61
N GLN A 475 -7.38 -17.15 -29.14
CA GLN A 475 -6.43 -16.38 -29.94
C GLN A 475 -5.23 -17.22 -30.44
N PRO A 476 -4.42 -17.88 -29.57
CA PRO A 476 -3.32 -18.73 -30.04
C PRO A 476 -3.82 -19.95 -30.85
N LEU A 477 -4.99 -20.51 -30.52
CA LEU A 477 -5.59 -21.60 -31.29
C LEU A 477 -5.97 -21.19 -32.72
N ALA A 478 -6.56 -20.01 -32.89
CA ALA A 478 -6.94 -19.48 -34.19
C ALA A 478 -5.71 -19.13 -35.03
N GLU A 479 -4.67 -18.56 -34.42
CA GLU A 479 -3.39 -18.30 -35.08
C GLU A 479 -2.77 -19.61 -35.61
N LEU A 480 -2.74 -20.67 -34.79
CA LEU A 480 -2.28 -22.00 -35.21
C LEU A 480 -3.05 -22.54 -36.42
N VAL A 481 -4.39 -22.54 -36.36
CA VAL A 481 -5.25 -23.03 -37.45
C VAL A 481 -5.03 -22.22 -38.73
N ASN A 482 -4.83 -20.90 -38.62
CA ASN A 482 -4.62 -20.04 -39.78
C ASN A 482 -3.27 -20.25 -40.45
N VAL A 483 -2.19 -20.41 -39.68
CA VAL A 483 -0.85 -20.68 -40.21
C VAL A 483 -0.82 -22.01 -40.97
N GLU A 484 -1.47 -23.03 -40.41
CA GLU A 484 -1.35 -24.41 -40.89
C GLU A 484 -2.54 -24.90 -41.72
N ARG A 485 -3.41 -23.97 -42.15
CA ARG A 485 -4.64 -24.27 -42.90
C ARG A 485 -4.41 -25.16 -44.11
N LYS A 486 -3.28 -25.01 -44.82
CA LYS A 486 -2.97 -25.80 -46.02
C LYS A 486 -2.63 -27.26 -45.69
N GLN A 487 -1.93 -27.51 -44.57
CA GLN A 487 -1.55 -28.85 -44.13
C GLN A 487 -2.76 -29.60 -43.53
N LEU A 488 -3.58 -28.91 -42.74
CA LEU A 488 -4.84 -29.45 -42.21
C LEU A 488 -5.81 -29.89 -43.33
N LEU A 489 -5.84 -29.17 -44.46
CA LEU A 489 -6.67 -29.52 -45.61
C LEU A 489 -6.08 -30.65 -46.47
N ALA A 490 -4.77 -30.91 -46.37
CA ALA A 490 -4.07 -31.92 -47.17
C ALA A 490 -4.27 -33.37 -46.64
N GLY A 491 -4.81 -33.54 -45.43
CA GLY A 491 -5.41 -34.79 -44.94
C GLY A 491 -4.47 -35.98 -44.69
N ASN A 492 -3.17 -35.86 -44.94
CA ASN A 492 -2.23 -36.96 -44.77
C ASN A 492 -1.79 -37.10 -43.30
N GLU A 493 -1.99 -38.30 -42.72
CA GLU A 493 -1.53 -38.74 -41.39
C GLU A 493 -2.16 -38.08 -40.14
N MET A 494 -3.46 -37.76 -40.15
CA MET A 494 -4.13 -37.13 -38.99
C MET A 494 -4.85 -38.07 -38.01
N GLY A 495 -4.82 -39.41 -38.19
CA GLY A 495 -5.64 -40.36 -37.41
C GLY A 495 -5.53 -40.22 -35.88
N SER A 496 -4.35 -40.00 -35.34
CA SER A 496 -4.11 -39.80 -33.90
C SER A 496 -4.18 -38.33 -33.44
N ALA A 497 -4.28 -37.37 -34.37
CA ALA A 497 -4.46 -35.95 -34.10
C ALA A 497 -5.94 -35.50 -34.14
N VAL A 498 -6.86 -36.35 -34.63
CA VAL A 498 -8.30 -36.04 -34.74
C VAL A 498 -8.90 -35.59 -33.41
N THR A 499 -8.61 -36.30 -32.32
CA THR A 499 -9.14 -35.98 -30.98
C THR A 499 -8.66 -34.61 -30.47
N LEU A 500 -7.40 -34.27 -30.75
CA LEU A 500 -6.80 -32.98 -30.39
C LEU A 500 -7.39 -31.84 -31.22
N LEU A 501 -7.63 -32.08 -32.52
CA LEU A 501 -8.33 -31.13 -33.39
C LEU A 501 -9.80 -30.93 -32.99
N CYS A 502 -10.47 -31.98 -32.52
CA CYS A 502 -11.81 -31.86 -31.95
C CYS A 502 -11.82 -30.97 -30.70
N ALA A 503 -10.79 -31.01 -29.85
CA ALA A 503 -10.65 -30.13 -28.70
C ALA A 503 -10.51 -28.65 -29.13
N VAL A 504 -9.67 -28.39 -30.14
CA VAL A 504 -9.49 -27.05 -30.72
C VAL A 504 -10.79 -26.53 -31.34
N GLN A 505 -11.45 -27.35 -32.15
CA GLN A 505 -12.73 -27.02 -32.77
C GLN A 505 -13.80 -26.75 -31.71
N GLY A 506 -13.88 -27.59 -30.67
CA GLY A 506 -14.82 -27.42 -29.56
C GLY A 506 -14.66 -26.07 -28.86
N ALA A 507 -13.42 -25.66 -28.57
CA ALA A 507 -13.15 -24.36 -27.93
C ALA A 507 -13.57 -23.17 -28.82
N LEU A 508 -13.24 -23.22 -30.11
CA LEU A 508 -13.61 -22.16 -31.07
C LEU A 508 -15.13 -22.06 -31.27
N ASN A 509 -15.81 -23.20 -31.38
CA ASN A 509 -17.27 -23.24 -31.48
C ASN A 509 -17.92 -22.65 -30.22
N GLN A 510 -17.46 -23.08 -29.03
CA GLN A 510 -18.00 -22.59 -27.78
C GLN A 510 -17.79 -21.08 -27.60
N PHE A 511 -16.65 -20.53 -28.04
CA PHE A 511 -16.44 -19.09 -28.07
C PHE A 511 -17.46 -18.37 -28.96
N CYS A 512 -17.71 -18.88 -30.16
CA CYS A 512 -18.75 -18.35 -31.06
C CYS A 512 -20.14 -18.41 -30.42
N ASP A 513 -20.50 -19.53 -29.79
CA ASP A 513 -21.80 -19.72 -29.15
C ASP A 513 -22.00 -18.76 -27.98
N VAL A 514 -20.99 -18.61 -27.12
CA VAL A 514 -21.00 -17.65 -26.00
C VAL A 514 -21.11 -16.22 -26.51
N LEU A 515 -20.36 -15.86 -27.55
CA LEU A 515 -20.41 -14.51 -28.15
C LEU A 515 -21.80 -14.21 -28.72
N LEU A 516 -22.37 -15.15 -29.48
CA LEU A 516 -23.73 -15.01 -30.03
C LEU A 516 -24.78 -14.94 -28.93
N PHE A 517 -24.64 -15.74 -27.87
CA PHE A 517 -25.51 -15.69 -26.70
C PHE A 517 -25.43 -14.33 -25.99
N HIS A 518 -24.22 -13.81 -25.77
CA HIS A 518 -24.00 -12.50 -25.17
C HIS A 518 -24.61 -11.38 -26.02
N CYS A 519 -24.38 -11.36 -27.33
CA CYS A 519 -25.00 -10.39 -28.24
C CYS A 519 -26.54 -10.42 -28.15
N ARG A 520 -27.15 -11.62 -28.14
CA ARG A 520 -28.62 -11.76 -28.00
C ARG A 520 -29.16 -11.21 -26.68
N LEU A 521 -28.38 -11.27 -25.60
CA LEU A 521 -28.78 -10.70 -24.30
C LEU A 521 -28.72 -9.17 -24.30
N VAL A 522 -27.71 -8.58 -24.96
CA VAL A 522 -27.58 -7.12 -25.10
C VAL A 522 -28.74 -6.55 -25.91
N TYR A 523 -29.04 -7.14 -27.08
CA TYR A 523 -30.14 -6.70 -27.95
C TYR A 523 -31.56 -6.90 -27.37
N LYS A 524 -31.72 -7.67 -26.29
CA LYS A 524 -33.01 -7.84 -25.60
C LYS A 524 -33.24 -6.84 -24.46
N LYS A 525 -32.22 -6.07 -24.08
CA LYS A 525 -32.27 -5.07 -23.00
C LYS A 525 -32.45 -3.63 -23.52
N GLU A 526 -32.25 -3.41 -24.81
CA GLU A 526 -32.65 -2.20 -25.56
C GLU A 526 -34.08 -2.37 -26.10
#